data_AF-A0A9X8ZDK0-F1
#
_entry.id   AF-A0A9X8ZDK0-F1
#
_cell.length_a   1.000
_cell.length_b   1.000
_cell.length_c   1.000
_cell.angle_alpha   90.00
_cell.angle_beta   90.00
_cell.angle_gamma   90.00
#
_symmetry.space_group_name_H-M   'P 1'
#
loop_
_entity.id
_entity.type
_entity.pdbx_description
1 polymer ?
#
loop_
_entity_poly.entity_id
_entity_poly.type
_entity_poly.pdbx_seq_one_letter_code
_entity_poly.pdbx_strand_id
1 'polypeptide(L)'
;FKFFKVQYNNNLPSLIPQVYLHYDPYTINQRFNEAVLPRQRMDFLLLFPNKQRIVLEIDGKQHYSDGDISSPKKYSEMVYADRELKLNGYEVYRFGGYEFINREKSSQMIKGFFDSLFKKHGIKPHS
;
A
#
# COMPACT_ATOMS: atom_id res chain seq x y z
N PHE A 1 -8.24 11.49 -1.00
CA PHE A 1 -9.13 11.59 0.18
C PHE A 1 -10.39 12.47 0.01
N LYS A 2 -10.99 12.62 -1.19
CA LYS A 2 -12.19 13.48 -1.35
C LYS A 2 -13.34 13.08 -0.42
N PHE A 3 -13.60 11.77 -0.26
CA PHE A 3 -14.65 11.24 0.60
C PHE A 3 -14.45 11.49 2.09
N PHE A 4 -13.20 11.66 2.54
CA PHE A 4 -12.84 11.65 3.96
C PHE A 4 -12.39 13.02 4.48
N LYS A 5 -12.13 13.97 3.58
CA LYS A 5 -11.55 15.29 3.93
C LYS A 5 -12.41 16.04 4.95
N VAL A 6 -13.72 16.08 4.75
CA VAL A 6 -14.66 16.79 5.65
C VAL A 6 -14.73 16.10 7.01
N GLN A 7 -14.82 14.77 7.03
CA GLN A 7 -15.03 14.00 8.26
C GLN A 7 -13.78 13.89 9.13
N TYR A 8 -12.59 13.80 8.54
CA TYR A 8 -11.35 13.50 9.27
C TYR A 8 -10.38 14.68 9.32
N ASN A 9 -10.46 15.62 8.38
CA ASN A 9 -9.62 16.82 8.32
C ASN A 9 -8.13 16.54 8.63
N ASN A 10 -7.60 17.11 9.73
CA ASN A 10 -6.20 16.98 10.15
C ASN A 10 -5.85 15.60 10.74
N ASN A 11 -6.83 14.73 10.99
CA ASN A 11 -6.60 13.38 11.51
C ASN A 11 -6.29 12.37 10.38
N LEU A 12 -6.31 12.81 9.10
CA LEU A 12 -6.00 11.94 7.98
C LEU A 12 -4.51 11.55 7.97
N PRO A 13 -4.18 10.26 7.72
CA PRO A 13 -2.80 9.85 7.50
C PRO A 13 -2.22 10.52 6.24
N SER A 14 -0.91 10.71 6.21
CA SER A 14 -0.23 11.21 5.01
C SER A 14 -0.20 10.13 3.95
N LEU A 15 -0.63 10.46 2.72
CA LEU A 15 -0.59 9.57 1.56
C LEU A 15 0.46 10.09 0.58
N ILE A 16 1.45 9.26 0.28
CA ILE A 16 2.57 9.59 -0.60
C ILE A 16 2.48 8.68 -1.84
N PRO A 17 2.30 9.24 -3.05
CA PRO A 17 2.30 8.45 -4.27
C PRO A 17 3.72 8.13 -4.75
N GLN A 18 3.88 7.00 -5.43
CA GLN A 18 5.09 6.53 -6.11
C GLN A 18 6.35 6.63 -5.24
N VAL A 19 6.44 5.75 -4.25
CA VAL A 19 7.46 5.83 -3.20
C VAL A 19 8.58 4.84 -3.45
N TYR A 20 9.81 5.33 -3.35
CA TYR A 20 10.97 4.46 -3.16
C TYR A 20 11.21 4.23 -1.67
N LEU A 21 11.09 2.98 -1.23
CA LEU A 21 11.19 2.63 0.19
C LEU A 21 12.55 2.97 0.80
N HIS A 22 13.63 3.09 0.00
CA HIS A 22 14.93 3.54 0.51
C HIS A 22 14.95 5.00 1.00
N TYR A 23 13.94 5.80 0.66
CA TYR A 23 13.75 7.14 1.21
C TYR A 23 12.78 7.17 2.40
N ASP A 24 12.26 6.03 2.87
CA ASP A 24 11.48 6.00 4.13
C ASP A 24 12.43 6.34 5.30
N PRO A 25 12.29 7.52 5.93
CA PRO A 25 13.25 8.02 6.92
C PRO A 25 13.35 7.12 8.15
N TYR A 26 12.34 6.28 8.41
CA TYR A 26 12.32 5.36 9.54
C TYR A 26 13.02 4.03 9.26
N THR A 27 13.24 3.68 7.99
CA THR A 27 13.98 2.45 7.63
C THR A 27 15.49 2.64 7.54
N ILE A 28 16.00 3.86 7.53
CA ILE A 28 17.45 4.11 7.41
C ILE A 28 18.22 3.44 8.55
N ASN A 29 17.69 3.49 9.78
CA ASN A 29 18.33 2.91 10.96
C ASN A 29 18.14 1.39 11.12
N GLN A 30 17.16 0.77 10.43
CA GLN A 30 16.92 -0.68 10.47
C GLN A 30 17.78 -1.45 9.45
N ARG A 31 18.48 -0.77 8.55
CA ARG A 31 19.24 -1.35 7.42
C ARG A 31 20.72 -1.63 7.74
N PHE A 32 21.06 -1.97 8.98
CA PHE A 32 22.40 -2.44 9.34
C PHE A 32 22.62 -3.89 8.86
N ASN A 33 22.88 -4.07 7.55
CA ASN A 33 23.29 -5.29 6.84
C ASN A 33 22.25 -6.13 6.07
N GLU A 34 20.98 -5.72 5.92
CA GLU A 34 20.03 -6.50 5.11
C GLU A 34 19.89 -5.99 3.66
N ALA A 35 19.71 -6.97 2.77
CA ALA A 35 19.67 -6.81 1.33
C ALA A 35 18.65 -5.73 0.91
N VAL A 36 19.08 -4.90 -0.04
CA VAL A 36 18.22 -3.98 -0.79
C VAL A 36 16.92 -4.68 -1.16
N LEU A 37 15.79 -4.24 -0.59
CA LEU A 37 14.47 -4.82 -0.90
C LEU A 37 14.34 -4.98 -2.42
N PRO A 38 14.04 -6.18 -2.94
CA PRO A 38 14.04 -6.45 -4.38
C PRO A 38 13.04 -5.58 -5.14
N ARG A 39 12.00 -5.08 -4.44
CA ARG A 39 11.03 -4.14 -4.96
C ARG A 39 11.03 -2.88 -4.09
N GLN A 40 11.65 -1.82 -4.59
CA GLN A 40 11.75 -0.56 -3.85
C GLN A 40 10.67 0.45 -4.21
N ARG A 41 10.12 0.39 -5.42
CA ARG A 41 9.09 1.31 -5.90
C ARG A 41 7.70 0.74 -5.65
N MET A 42 6.93 1.41 -4.79
CA MET A 42 5.55 1.09 -4.47
C MET A 42 4.62 2.15 -5.07
N ASP A 43 3.37 1.80 -5.35
CA ASP A 43 2.37 2.74 -5.87
C ASP A 43 1.99 3.80 -4.83
N PHE A 44 1.74 3.41 -3.58
CA PHE A 44 1.39 4.34 -2.51
C PHE A 44 1.92 3.91 -1.13
N LEU A 45 2.34 4.89 -0.32
CA LEU A 45 2.66 4.73 1.09
C LEU A 45 1.74 5.61 1.94
N LEU A 46 1.10 5.03 2.95
CA LEU A 46 0.44 5.76 4.02
C LEU A 46 1.25 5.73 5.30
N LEU A 47 1.40 6.90 5.88
CA LEU A 47 2.04 7.11 7.19
C LEU A 47 0.95 7.48 8.20
N PHE A 48 0.71 6.58 9.15
CA PHE A 48 -0.23 6.82 10.24
C PHE A 48 0.49 7.46 11.44
N PRO A 49 -0.23 8.26 12.26
CA PRO A 49 0.35 8.92 13.44
C PRO A 49 0.96 7.96 14.47
N ASN A 50 0.48 6.71 14.53
CA ASN A 50 0.95 5.66 15.43
C ASN A 50 2.19 4.91 14.92
N LYS A 51 2.97 5.51 14.00
CA LYS A 51 4.13 4.92 13.32
C LYS A 51 3.81 3.69 12.46
N GLN A 52 2.53 3.38 12.23
CA GLN A 52 2.14 2.35 11.27
C GLN A 52 2.39 2.83 9.84
N ARG A 53 3.00 1.96 9.03
CA ARG A 53 3.33 2.21 7.63
C ARG A 53 2.53 1.24 6.78
N ILE A 54 1.77 1.75 5.82
CA ILE A 54 0.90 0.94 4.98
C ILE A 54 1.26 1.15 3.52
N VAL A 55 1.64 0.09 2.85
CA VAL A 55 1.86 0.06 1.40
C VAL A 55 0.56 -0.36 0.73
N LEU A 56 0.11 0.44 -0.26
CA LEU A 56 -0.95 0.04 -1.17
C LEU A 56 -0.37 -0.15 -2.57
N GLU A 57 -0.70 -1.27 -3.19
CA GLU A 57 -0.26 -1.62 -4.55
C GLU A 57 -1.47 -1.91 -5.43
N ILE A 58 -1.38 -1.53 -6.71
CA ILE A 58 -2.36 -1.89 -7.73
C ILE A 58 -1.73 -2.92 -8.66
N ASP A 59 -2.13 -4.18 -8.50
CA ASP A 59 -1.58 -5.29 -9.23
C ASP A 59 -2.23 -5.51 -10.60
N GLY A 60 -1.43 -5.39 -11.66
CA GLY A 60 -1.83 -5.74 -13.02
C GLY A 60 -1.08 -6.96 -13.56
N LYS A 61 -1.44 -7.40 -14.77
CA LYS A 61 -0.81 -8.56 -15.43
C LYS A 61 0.72 -8.46 -15.49
N GLN A 62 1.28 -7.26 -15.58
CA GLN A 62 2.72 -7.03 -15.60
C GLN A 62 3.44 -7.51 -14.33
N HIS A 63 2.73 -7.72 -13.21
CA HIS A 63 3.32 -8.19 -11.96
C HIS A 63 3.40 -9.72 -11.85
N TYR A 64 2.61 -10.46 -12.62
CA TYR A 64 2.53 -11.93 -12.52
C TYR A 64 2.53 -12.66 -13.87
N SER A 65 2.67 -11.92 -14.98
CA SER A 65 2.68 -12.47 -16.33
C SER A 65 3.89 -12.02 -17.15
N ASP A 66 4.30 -12.87 -18.07
CA ASP A 66 5.21 -12.57 -19.17
C ASP A 66 4.37 -12.25 -20.42
N GLY A 67 4.17 -10.95 -20.67
CA GLY A 67 3.17 -10.49 -21.65
C GLY A 67 1.76 -10.83 -21.18
N ASP A 68 1.06 -11.66 -21.95
CA ASP A 68 -0.30 -12.14 -21.65
C ASP A 68 -0.32 -13.53 -20.99
N ILE A 69 0.85 -14.17 -20.82
CA ILE A 69 0.96 -15.52 -20.25
C ILE A 69 1.30 -15.40 -18.77
N SER A 70 0.49 -15.99 -17.89
CA SER A 70 0.78 -16.02 -16.46
C SER A 70 2.07 -16.79 -16.17
N SER A 71 2.85 -16.28 -15.22
CA SER A 71 4.19 -16.76 -14.87
C SER A 71 4.24 -17.11 -13.39
N PRO A 72 4.23 -18.41 -13.02
CA PRO A 72 4.36 -18.83 -11.62
C PRO A 72 5.61 -18.27 -10.94
N LYS A 73 6.70 -18.08 -11.70
CA LYS A 73 7.94 -17.46 -11.22
C LYS A 73 7.69 -16.01 -10.77
N LYS A 74 7.13 -15.16 -11.63
CA LYS A 74 6.83 -13.76 -11.28
C LYS A 74 5.86 -13.64 -10.12
N TYR A 75 4.85 -14.51 -10.10
CA TYR A 75 3.95 -14.60 -8.96
C TYR A 75 4.70 -14.91 -7.66
N SER A 76 5.62 -15.88 -7.68
CA SER A 76 6.41 -16.24 -6.50
C SER A 76 7.32 -15.11 -6.02
N GLU A 77 7.91 -14.33 -6.93
CA GLU A 77 8.73 -13.15 -6.64
C GLU A 77 7.88 -12.03 -6.00
N MET A 78 6.68 -11.79 -6.52
CA MET A 78 5.73 -10.83 -5.96
C MET A 78 5.32 -11.20 -4.53
N VAL A 79 4.97 -12.47 -4.30
CA VAL A 79 4.58 -12.95 -2.96
C VAL A 79 5.78 -12.95 -2.00
N TYR A 80 6.99 -13.22 -2.49
CA TYR A 80 8.20 -13.07 -1.69
C TYR A 80 8.41 -11.62 -1.26
N ALA A 81 8.36 -10.66 -2.19
CA ALA A 81 8.49 -9.24 -1.87
C ALA A 81 7.41 -8.76 -0.88
N ASP A 82 6.17 -9.25 -0.99
CA ASP A 82 5.10 -8.96 -0.04
C ASP A 82 5.43 -9.40 1.39
N ARG A 83 6.01 -10.60 1.55
CA ARG A 83 6.45 -11.10 2.85
C ARG A 83 7.61 -10.28 3.42
N GLU A 84 8.59 -9.95 2.59
CA GLU A 84 9.72 -9.11 3.02
C GLU A 84 9.24 -7.76 3.55
N LEU A 85 8.28 -7.10 2.88
CA LEU A 85 7.69 -5.85 3.37
C LEU A 85 7.00 -6.05 4.72
N LYS A 86 6.21 -7.11 4.86
CA LYS A 86 5.51 -7.42 6.12
C LYS A 86 6.48 -7.69 7.27
N LEU A 87 7.55 -8.44 7.02
CA LEU A 87 8.60 -8.70 8.01
C LEU A 87 9.36 -7.41 8.39
N ASN A 88 9.50 -6.47 7.46
CA ASN A 88 10.05 -5.13 7.71
C ASN A 88 9.07 -4.16 8.40
N GLY A 89 7.92 -4.65 8.87
CA GLY A 89 6.95 -3.87 9.66
C GLY A 89 6.04 -2.98 8.83
N TYR A 90 5.93 -3.22 7.52
CA TYR A 90 4.88 -2.63 6.70
C TYR A 90 3.61 -3.48 6.78
N GLU A 91 2.46 -2.81 6.77
CA GLU A 91 1.22 -3.46 6.38
C GLU A 91 1.05 -3.30 4.86
N VAL A 92 0.68 -4.38 4.16
CA VAL A 92 0.57 -4.36 2.69
C VAL A 92 -0.82 -4.76 2.26
N TYR A 93 -1.46 -3.94 1.44
CA TYR A 93 -2.72 -4.23 0.79
C TYR A 93 -2.59 -4.10 -0.72
N ARG A 94 -3.06 -5.11 -1.45
CA ARG A 94 -2.97 -5.22 -2.91
C ARG A 94 -4.37 -5.17 -3.49
N PHE A 95 -4.57 -4.35 -4.50
CA PHE A 95 -5.81 -4.28 -5.27
C PHE A 95 -5.53 -4.79 -6.69
N GLY A 96 -6.35 -5.70 -7.19
CA GLY A 96 -6.25 -6.13 -8.57
C GLY A 96 -6.69 -5.03 -9.53
N GLY A 97 -6.01 -4.89 -10.66
CA GLY A 97 -6.35 -3.91 -11.71
C GLY A 97 -7.78 -4.05 -12.23
N TYR A 98 -8.34 -5.27 -12.19
CA TYR A 98 -9.73 -5.54 -12.54
C TYR A 98 -10.74 -4.78 -11.64
N GLU A 99 -10.38 -4.52 -10.38
CA GLU A 99 -11.21 -3.77 -9.44
C GLU A 99 -11.39 -2.30 -9.84
N PHE A 100 -10.57 -1.79 -10.78
CA PHE A 100 -10.59 -0.41 -11.22
C PHE A 100 -11.28 -0.17 -12.57
N ILE A 101 -11.81 -1.21 -13.22
CA ILE A 101 -12.44 -1.10 -14.56
C ILE A 101 -13.72 -0.25 -14.52
N ASN A 102 -14.54 -0.39 -13.46
CA ASN A 102 -15.77 0.38 -13.32
C ASN A 102 -15.63 1.45 -12.23
N ARG A 103 -15.50 2.71 -12.66
CA ARG A 103 -15.22 3.86 -11.78
C ARG A 103 -16.15 4.00 -10.58
N GLU A 104 -17.45 3.72 -10.73
CA GLU A 104 -18.41 3.82 -9.64
C GLU A 104 -18.18 2.72 -8.60
N LYS A 105 -18.03 1.47 -9.05
CA LYS A 105 -17.70 0.33 -8.18
C LYS A 105 -16.34 0.51 -7.49
N SER A 106 -15.32 0.98 -8.22
CA SER A 106 -14.00 1.27 -7.63
C SER A 106 -14.11 2.30 -6.52
N SER A 107 -14.88 3.36 -6.73
CA SER A 107 -15.04 4.43 -5.73
C SER A 107 -15.70 3.92 -4.45
N GLN A 108 -16.71 3.06 -4.57
CA GLN A 108 -17.38 2.43 -3.43
C GLN A 108 -16.47 1.45 -2.69
N MET A 109 -15.74 0.61 -3.43
CA MET A 109 -14.77 -0.33 -2.88
C MET A 109 -13.68 0.41 -2.09
N ILE A 110 -13.04 1.43 -2.70
CA ILE A 110 -11.98 2.21 -2.06
C ILE A 110 -12.51 2.89 -0.80
N LYS A 111 -13.72 3.46 -0.84
CA LYS A 111 -14.34 4.07 0.33
C LYS A 111 -14.52 3.04 1.46
N GLY A 112 -15.12 1.89 1.17
CA GLY A 112 -15.35 0.83 2.17
C GLY A 112 -14.06 0.28 2.77
N PHE A 113 -13.01 0.14 1.95
CA PHE A 113 -11.68 -0.22 2.41
C PHE A 113 -11.12 0.80 3.40
N PHE A 114 -11.10 2.09 3.04
CA PHE A 114 -10.55 3.13 3.92
C PHE A 114 -11.38 3.34 5.19
N ASP A 115 -12.71 3.20 5.15
CA ASP A 115 -13.56 3.19 6.34
C ASP A 115 -13.10 2.09 7.33
N SER A 116 -12.87 0.88 6.81
CA SER A 116 -12.42 -0.26 7.61
C SER A 116 -10.99 -0.07 8.11
N LEU A 117 -10.11 0.47 7.27
CA LEU A 117 -8.71 0.75 7.60
C LEU A 117 -8.59 1.79 8.71
N PHE A 118 -9.34 2.89 8.61
CA PHE A 118 -9.37 3.93 9.63
C PHE A 118 -9.90 3.40 10.95
N LYS A 119 -10.95 2.58 10.92
CA LYS A 119 -11.45 1.89 12.11
C LYS A 119 -10.38 0.97 12.73
N LYS A 120 -9.68 0.17 11.92
CA LYS A 120 -8.62 -0.74 12.38
C LYS A 120 -7.50 0.01 13.10
N HIS A 121 -7.06 1.15 12.56
CA HIS A 121 -5.96 1.93 13.13
C HIS A 121 -6.42 3.04 14.09
N GLY A 122 -7.69 3.07 14.48
CA GLY A 122 -8.21 4.00 15.46
C GLY A 122 -8.21 5.47 15.02
N ILE A 123 -8.24 5.74 13.71
CA ILE A 123 -8.37 7.09 13.18
C ILE A 123 -9.78 7.59 13.46
N LYS A 124 -9.89 8.65 14.26
CA LYS A 124 -11.17 9.24 14.65
C LYS A 124 -11.55 10.39 13.73
N PRO A 125 -12.85 10.55 13.41
CA PRO A 125 -13.36 11.77 12.79
C PRO A 125 -12.92 13.01 13.58
N HIS A 126 -12.74 14.12 12.88
CA HIS A 126 -12.54 15.42 13.51
C HIS A 126 -13.89 15.85 14.13
N SER A 127 -13.86 16.25 15.40
CA SER A 127 -15.04 16.78 16.12
C SER A 127 -15.34 18.21 15.69
#